data_AF-A0A9N8Z2Y8-F1
#
_entry.id   AF-A0A9N8Z2Y8-F1
#
_cell.length_a   1.000
_cell.length_b   1.000
_cell.length_c   1.000
_cell.angle_alpha   90.00
_cell.angle_beta   90.00
_cell.angle_gamma   90.00
#
_symmetry.space_group_name_H-M   'P 1'
#
loop_
_entity.id
_entity.type
_entity.pdbx_description
1 polymer ?
#
loop_
_entity_poly.entity_id
_entity_poly.type
_entity_poly.pdbx_seq_one_letter_code
_entity_poly.pdbx_strand_id
1 'polypeptide(L)'
;MRPKPRPNLPVDLILDAEQRMAVEEMGGREARTFNLLGDNQSRLAYIQALVDKKTTEMEKSEIEFQAINFVAYLAVLICLTFLKATIYKYDEEKLNLILESNHPKNLEALSTGQK
;
A
#
# COMPACT_ATOMS: atom_id res chain seq x y z
N MET A 1 -14.24 -5.12 -36.73
CA MET A 1 -14.09 -4.24 -35.55
C MET A 1 -14.08 -2.80 -36.04
N ARG A 2 -14.86 -1.88 -35.43
CA ARG A 2 -14.79 -0.45 -35.81
C ARG A 2 -13.48 0.15 -35.29
N PRO A 3 -12.76 0.97 -36.07
CA PRO A 3 -11.55 1.62 -35.59
C PRO A 3 -11.88 2.51 -34.39
N LYS A 4 -11.02 2.49 -33.36
CA LYS A 4 -11.15 3.42 -32.24
C LYS A 4 -11.01 4.86 -32.78
N PRO A 5 -11.92 5.77 -32.41
CA PRO A 5 -11.82 7.16 -32.80
C PRO A 5 -10.54 7.74 -32.20
N ARG A 6 -9.78 8.47 -33.03
CA ARG A 6 -8.56 9.17 -32.62
C ARG A 6 -8.87 10.65 -32.37
N PRO A 7 -8.15 11.32 -31.47
CA PRO A 7 -8.26 12.76 -31.28
C PRO A 7 -7.79 13.48 -32.55
N ASN A 8 -8.59 14.45 -33.02
CA ASN A 8 -8.29 15.28 -34.17
C ASN A 8 -7.59 16.57 -33.71
N LEU A 9 -6.27 16.55 -33.66
CA LEU A 9 -5.47 17.68 -33.21
C LEU A 9 -5.43 18.77 -34.29
N PRO A 10 -5.80 20.01 -33.95
CA PRO A 10 -5.51 21.17 -34.79
C PRO A 10 -4.00 21.30 -34.99
N VAL A 11 -3.58 21.68 -36.20
CA VAL A 11 -2.16 21.92 -36.53
C VAL A 11 -1.55 23.03 -35.66
N ASP A 12 -2.37 23.99 -35.24
CA ASP A 12 -1.94 25.15 -34.46
C ASP A 12 -1.99 24.91 -32.94
N LEU A 13 -2.34 23.69 -32.49
CA LEU A 13 -2.44 23.36 -31.07
C LEU A 13 -1.05 22.98 -30.53
N ILE A 14 -0.42 23.92 -29.84
CA ILE A 14 0.87 23.68 -29.19
C ILE A 14 0.62 22.96 -27.87
N LEU A 15 1.14 21.74 -27.75
CA LEU A 15 1.05 20.92 -26.56
C LEU A 15 2.44 20.71 -25.92
N ASP A 16 2.48 20.77 -24.60
CA ASP A 16 3.63 20.34 -23.81
C ASP A 16 3.78 18.80 -23.81
N ALA A 17 4.80 18.29 -23.13
CA ALA A 17 5.09 16.86 -23.09
C ALA A 17 3.98 16.03 -22.40
N GLU A 18 3.41 16.54 -21.31
CA GLU A 18 2.41 15.83 -20.51
C GLU A 18 1.06 15.78 -21.23
N GLN A 19 0.68 16.90 -21.85
CA GLN A 19 -0.50 17.02 -22.69
C GLN A 19 -0.42 16.12 -23.93
N ARG A 20 0.77 15.99 -24.55
CA ARG A 20 0.97 15.03 -25.66
C ARG A 20 0.76 13.59 -25.21
N MET A 21 1.33 13.21 -24.07
CA MET A 21 1.11 11.86 -23.52
C MET A 21 -0.37 11.61 -23.21
N ALA A 22 -1.06 12.59 -22.59
CA ALA A 22 -2.48 12.47 -22.30
C ALA A 22 -3.34 12.29 -23.57
N VAL A 23 -2.96 12.94 -24.67
CA VAL A 23 -3.60 12.78 -25.99
C VAL A 23 -3.34 11.39 -26.60
N GLU A 24 -2.12 10.87 -26.50
CA GLU A 24 -1.76 9.53 -26.98
C GLU A 24 -2.48 8.42 -26.21
N GLU A 25 -2.67 8.62 -24.91
CA GLU A 25 -3.35 7.68 -24.01
C GLU A 25 -4.88 7.80 -24.05
N MET A 26 -5.45 8.77 -24.79
CA MET A 26 -6.91 8.94 -24.87
C MET A 26 -7.61 7.66 -25.33
N GLY A 27 -8.58 7.23 -24.53
CA GLY A 27 -9.51 6.19 -24.89
C GLY A 27 -10.52 6.66 -25.95
N GLY A 28 -11.27 5.71 -26.50
CA GLY A 28 -12.25 6.01 -27.55
C GLY A 28 -13.41 6.91 -27.09
N ARG A 29 -13.64 7.04 -25.77
CA ARG A 29 -14.65 7.97 -25.22
C ARG A 29 -14.07 9.37 -25.04
N GLU A 30 -12.85 9.50 -24.54
CA GLU A 30 -12.17 10.80 -24.47
C GLU A 30 -11.99 11.38 -25.87
N ALA A 31 -11.50 10.60 -26.83
CA ALA A 31 -11.29 11.06 -28.20
C ALA A 31 -12.58 11.57 -28.88
N ARG A 32 -13.73 10.93 -28.62
CA ARG A 32 -15.03 11.42 -29.12
C ARG A 32 -15.41 12.74 -28.49
N THR A 33 -15.25 12.86 -27.18
CA THR A 33 -15.59 14.08 -26.44
C THR A 33 -14.70 15.23 -26.89
N PHE A 34 -13.40 14.99 -27.01
CA PHE A 34 -12.41 15.93 -27.54
C PHE A 34 -12.79 16.43 -28.95
N ASN A 35 -13.17 15.51 -29.85
CA ASN A 35 -13.54 15.85 -31.23
C ASN A 35 -14.84 16.67 -31.35
N LEU A 36 -15.70 16.65 -30.32
CA LEU A 36 -16.92 17.46 -30.29
C LEU A 36 -16.66 18.91 -29.85
N LEU A 37 -15.48 19.20 -29.29
CA LEU A 37 -15.12 20.54 -28.86
C LEU A 37 -14.81 21.41 -30.09
N GLY A 38 -15.52 22.52 -30.23
CA GLY A 38 -15.48 23.38 -31.42
C GLY A 38 -14.26 24.29 -31.50
N ASP A 39 -13.68 24.66 -30.36
CA ASP A 39 -12.59 25.63 -30.28
C ASP A 39 -11.34 25.05 -29.60
N ASN A 40 -10.19 25.66 -29.90
CA ASN A 40 -8.89 25.19 -29.41
C ASN A 40 -8.71 25.39 -27.89
N GLN A 41 -9.36 26.39 -27.29
CA GLN A 41 -9.24 26.63 -25.85
C GLN A 41 -9.95 25.55 -25.05
N SER A 42 -11.17 25.18 -25.45
CA SER A 42 -11.90 24.06 -24.87
C SER A 42 -11.15 22.74 -25.03
N ARG A 43 -10.51 22.52 -26.18
CA ARG A 43 -9.66 21.34 -26.43
C ARG A 43 -8.45 21.29 -25.51
N LEU A 44 -7.75 22.41 -25.34
CA LEU A 44 -6.62 22.51 -24.41
C LEU A 44 -7.07 22.29 -22.96
N ALA A 45 -8.15 22.93 -22.53
CA ALA A 45 -8.71 22.76 -21.20
C ALA A 45 -9.13 21.30 -20.94
N TYR A 46 -9.67 20.61 -21.96
CA TYR A 46 -10.01 19.19 -21.86
C TYR A 46 -8.77 18.30 -21.72
N ILE A 47 -7.70 18.57 -22.50
CA ILE A 47 -6.44 17.83 -22.35
C ILE A 47 -5.85 18.08 -20.97
N GLN A 48 -5.84 19.33 -20.49
CA GLN A 48 -5.36 19.67 -19.16
C GLN A 48 -6.14 18.92 -18.07
N ALA A 49 -7.47 18.86 -18.17
CA ALA A 49 -8.30 18.11 -17.23
C ALA A 49 -7.97 16.60 -17.22
N LEU A 50 -7.51 16.02 -18.34
CA LEU A 50 -7.05 14.63 -18.38
C LEU A 50 -5.70 14.46 -17.68
N VAL A 51 -4.78 15.41 -17.85
CA VAL A 51 -3.49 15.45 -17.15
C VAL A 51 -3.74 15.54 -15.63
N ASP A 52 -4.58 16.48 -15.21
CA ASP A 52 -4.94 16.71 -13.80
C ASP A 52 -5.63 15.49 -13.18
N LYS A 53 -6.47 14.81 -13.95
CA LYS A 53 -7.10 13.55 -13.51
C LYS A 53 -6.07 12.46 -13.27
N LYS A 54 -5.10 12.30 -14.18
CA LYS A 54 -4.05 11.26 -14.07
C LYS A 54 -3.14 11.52 -12.87
N THR A 55 -2.72 12.76 -12.66
CA THR A 55 -1.93 13.15 -11.48
C THR A 55 -2.69 12.89 -10.19
N THR A 56 -3.96 13.28 -10.12
CA THR A 56 -4.82 13.01 -8.95
C THR A 56 -4.97 11.51 -8.68
N GLU A 57 -5.16 10.68 -9.71
CA GLU A 57 -5.25 9.22 -9.56
C GLU A 57 -3.94 8.59 -9.06
N MET A 58 -2.79 9.10 -9.53
CA MET A 58 -1.48 8.68 -9.05
C MET A 58 -1.26 9.05 -7.58
N GLU A 59 -1.56 10.29 -7.20
CA GLU A 59 -1.47 10.75 -5.81
C GLU A 59 -2.35 9.91 -4.88
N LYS A 60 -3.58 9.60 -5.32
CA LYS A 60 -4.49 8.74 -4.57
C LYS A 60 -3.92 7.33 -4.38
N SER A 61 -3.35 6.75 -5.44
CA SER A 61 -2.69 5.44 -5.38
C SER A 61 -1.51 5.42 -4.41
N GLU A 62 -0.72 6.50 -4.38
CA GLU A 62 0.40 6.64 -3.44
C GLU A 62 -0.10 6.69 -1.99
N ILE A 63 -1.14 7.47 -1.70
CA ILE A 63 -1.76 7.53 -0.37
C ILE A 63 -2.30 6.16 0.06
N GLU A 64 -2.99 5.45 -0.84
CA GLU A 64 -3.49 4.09 -0.57
C GLU A 64 -2.34 3.12 -0.27
N PHE A 65 -1.26 3.18 -1.03
CA PHE A 65 -0.08 2.34 -0.80
C PHE A 65 0.60 2.66 0.55
N GLN A 66 0.74 3.94 0.90
CA GLN A 66 1.27 4.36 2.19
C GLN A 66 0.40 3.87 3.35
N ALA A 67 -0.93 3.95 3.21
CA ALA A 67 -1.86 3.46 4.22
C ALA A 67 -1.73 1.94 4.44
N ILE A 68 -1.61 1.15 3.37
CA ILE A 68 -1.40 -0.30 3.45
C ILE A 68 -0.09 -0.61 4.19
N ASN A 69 1.00 0.08 3.83
CA ASN A 69 2.30 -0.12 4.48
C ASN A 69 2.27 0.25 5.96
N PHE A 70 1.57 1.32 6.33
CA PHE A 70 1.40 1.72 7.72
C PHE A 70 0.66 0.65 8.54
N VAL A 71 -0.43 0.10 8.00
CA VAL A 71 -1.18 -0.99 8.66
C VAL A 71 -0.34 -2.26 8.78
N ALA A 72 0.40 -2.62 7.73
CA ALA A 72 1.31 -3.77 7.77
C ALA A 72 2.41 -3.59 8.83
N TYR A 73 2.99 -2.39 8.92
CA TYR A 73 3.98 -2.05 9.94
C TYR A 73 3.42 -2.16 11.35
N LEU A 74 2.22 -1.63 11.61
CA LEU A 74 1.55 -1.77 12.91
C LEU A 74 1.29 -3.25 13.27
N ALA A 75 0.86 -4.06 12.29
CA ALA A 75 0.64 -5.49 12.51
C ALA A 75 1.94 -6.21 12.93
N VAL A 76 3.07 -5.88 12.29
CA VAL A 76 4.39 -6.43 12.66
C VAL A 76 4.77 -6.02 14.08
N LEU A 77 4.58 -4.75 14.45
CA LEU A 77 4.86 -4.29 15.82
C LEU A 77 4.02 -5.03 16.85
N ILE A 78 2.73 -5.22 16.59
CA ILE A 78 1.84 -5.99 17.47
C ILE A 78 2.36 -7.43 17.61
N CYS A 79 2.67 -8.12 16.51
CA CYS A 79 3.23 -9.46 16.55
C CYS A 79 4.55 -9.53 17.36
N LEU A 80 5.45 -8.57 17.20
CA LEU A 80 6.70 -8.51 17.96
C LEU A 80 6.45 -8.28 19.45
N THR A 81 5.48 -7.45 19.82
CA THR A 81 5.10 -7.25 21.24
C THR A 81 4.54 -8.52 21.86
N PHE A 82 3.66 -9.25 21.15
CA PHE A 82 3.14 -10.53 21.60
C PHE A 82 4.23 -11.60 21.70
N LEU A 83 5.13 -11.67 20.72
CA LEU A 83 6.26 -12.61 20.74
C LEU A 83 7.16 -12.35 21.97
N LYS A 84 7.50 -11.09 22.22
CA LYS A 84 8.30 -10.70 23.39
C LYS A 84 7.60 -11.07 24.70
N ALA A 85 6.30 -10.80 24.82
CA ALA A 85 5.53 -11.15 26.01
C ALA A 85 5.46 -12.68 26.22
N THR A 86 5.32 -13.44 25.12
CA THR A 86 5.28 -14.90 25.16
C THR A 86 6.63 -15.48 25.61
N ILE A 87 7.74 -14.97 25.07
CA ILE A 87 9.09 -15.37 25.48
C ILE A 87 9.30 -15.05 26.96
N TYR A 88 8.93 -13.85 27.41
CA TYR A 88 9.07 -13.46 28.81
C TYR A 88 8.30 -14.39 29.75
N LYS A 89 7.05 -14.71 29.41
CA LYS A 89 6.22 -15.63 30.20
C LYS A 89 6.83 -17.04 30.23
N TYR A 90 7.36 -17.51 29.12
CA TYR A 90 8.01 -18.82 29.04
C TYR A 90 9.26 -18.90 29.94
N ASP A 91 10.09 -17.85 29.93
CA ASP A 91 11.27 -17.78 30.80
C ASP A 91 10.88 -17.74 32.29
N GLU A 92 9.79 -17.04 32.64
CA GLU A 92 9.25 -16.99 34.00
C GLU A 92 8.73 -18.35 34.46
N GLU A 93 7.95 -19.06 33.61
CA GLU A 93 7.48 -20.42 33.89
C GLU A 93 8.64 -21.40 34.09
N LYS A 94 9.68 -21.30 33.26
CA LYS A 94 10.89 -22.14 33.40
C LYS A 94 11.64 -21.86 34.70
N LEU A 95 11.75 -20.60 35.12
CA LEU A 95 12.41 -20.22 36.36
C LEU A 95 11.64 -20.77 37.58
N ASN A 96 10.31 -20.68 37.57
CA ASN A 96 9.46 -21.19 38.64
C ASN A 96 9.61 -22.71 38.80
N LEU A 97 9.63 -23.47 37.70
CA LEU A 97 9.87 -24.92 37.73
C LEU A 97 11.24 -25.28 38.33
N ILE A 98 12.29 -24.51 37.99
CA ILE A 98 13.63 -24.71 38.58
C ILE A 98 13.61 -24.41 40.09
N LEU A 99 12.95 -23.33 40.52
CA LEU A 99 12.84 -22.98 41.94
C LEU A 99 12.05 -24.02 42.74
N GLU A 100 10.95 -24.56 42.19
CA GLU A 100 10.18 -25.63 42.80
C GLU A 100 10.97 -26.95 42.91
N SER A 101 11.76 -27.30 41.89
CA SER A 101 12.61 -28.49 41.93
C SER A 101 13.73 -28.41 42.98
N ASN A 102 14.23 -27.21 43.26
CA ASN A 102 15.30 -26.95 44.23
C ASN A 102 14.77 -26.57 45.62
N HIS A 103 13.47 -26.71 45.89
CA HIS A 103 12.92 -26.48 47.22
C HIS A 103 13.53 -27.49 48.22
N PRO A 104 13.93 -27.07 49.44
CA PRO A 104 14.61 -27.94 50.41
C PRO A 104 13.85 -29.24 50.73
N LYS A 105 12.51 -29.23 50.72
CA LYS A 105 11.68 -30.44 50.91
C LYS A 105 11.84 -31.48 49.81
N ASN A 106 12.12 -31.06 48.57
CA ASN A 106 12.32 -31.96 47.42
C ASN A 106 13.76 -32.50 47.37
N LEU A 107 14.74 -31.72 47.83
CA LEU A 107 16.14 -32.14 47.95
C LEU A 107 16.35 -33.16 49.10
N GLU A 108 15.63 -33.00 50.21
CA GLU A 108 15.62 -33.99 51.30
C GLU A 108 15.06 -35.34 50.82
N ALA A 109 13.94 -35.34 50.07
CA ALA A 109 13.34 -36.54 49.50
C ALA A 109 14.27 -37.32 48.54
N LEU A 110 15.11 -36.61 47.77
CA LEU A 110 16.14 -37.20 46.91
C LEU A 110 17.33 -37.76 47.69
N SER A 111 17.70 -37.15 48.83
CA SER A 111 18.80 -37.63 49.69
C SER A 111 18.41 -38.79 50.61
N THR A 112 17.13 -38.92 50.96
CA THR A 112 16.62 -40.01 51.82
C THR A 112 16.21 -41.27 51.05
N GLY A 113 16.18 -41.19 49.71
CA GLY A 113 16.23 -42.34 48.79
C GLY A 113 14.90 -43.06 48.54
N GLN A 114 14.77 -43.58 47.31
CA GLN A 114 14.21 -44.92 47.06
C GLN A 114 14.95 -45.55 45.87
N LYS A 115 15.62 -46.67 46.16
CA LYS A 115 16.02 -47.71 45.20
C LYS A 115 14.79 -48.51 44.78
#